data_AF-A0A965MV57-F1
#
_entry.id   AF-A0A965MV57-F1
#
_cell.length_a   1.000
_cell.length_b   1.000
_cell.length_c   1.000
_cell.angle_alpha   90.00
_cell.angle_beta   90.00
_cell.angle_gamma   90.00
#
_symmetry.space_group_name_H-M   'P 1'
#
loop_
_entity.id
_entity.type
_entity.pdbx_description
1 polymer ?
#
loop_
_entity_poly.entity_id
_entity_poly.type
_entity_poly.pdbx_seq_one_letter_code
_entity_poly.pdbx_strand_id
1 'polypeptide(L)'
;MLIGGDSSRMGTDKATFEVDGVAMANRVAAAAVDAGANEILMIGGTQARAKKLTGTWKKDAFPGEGPLGGVITALASEVVAAINGM
;
A
#
# COMPACT_ATOMS: atom_id res chain seq x y z
N MET A 1 4.10 -0.76 -1.06
CA MET A 1 3.34 0.33 -1.70
C MET A 1 2.56 1.13 -0.66
N LEU A 2 2.54 2.45 -0.79
CA LEU A 2 1.76 3.34 0.08
C LEU A 2 0.45 3.72 -0.61
N ILE A 3 -0.69 3.37 -0.03
CA ILE A 3 -2.04 3.60 -0.59
C ILE A 3 -2.86 4.61 0.23
N GLY A 4 -2.19 5.30 1.17
CA GLY A 4 -2.77 6.35 2.00
C GLY A 4 -2.84 7.72 1.31
N GLY A 5 -3.21 8.72 2.11
CA GLY A 5 -3.41 10.10 1.67
C GLY A 5 -4.82 10.35 1.12
N ASP A 6 -5.22 11.62 1.20
CA ASP A 6 -6.61 12.04 0.92
C ASP A 6 -6.89 12.28 -0.56
N SER A 7 -5.85 12.24 -1.41
CA SER A 7 -5.97 12.51 -2.84
C SER A 7 -6.66 13.86 -3.15
N SER A 8 -6.50 14.85 -2.26
CA SER A 8 -7.23 16.13 -2.27
C SER A 8 -7.09 16.92 -3.57
N ARG A 9 -5.92 16.88 -4.22
CA ARG A 9 -5.71 17.52 -5.54
C ARG A 9 -6.36 16.76 -6.70
N MET A 10 -6.52 15.44 -6.57
CA MET A 10 -7.07 14.58 -7.61
C MET A 10 -8.60 14.52 -7.53
N GLY A 11 -9.19 14.81 -6.36
CA GLY A 11 -10.64 14.81 -6.13
C GLY A 11 -11.28 13.42 -6.11
N THR A 12 -10.49 12.37 -6.37
CA THR A 12 -10.90 10.96 -6.32
C THR A 12 -9.81 10.12 -5.69
N ASP A 13 -10.16 8.92 -5.25
CA ASP A 13 -9.24 8.00 -4.61
C ASP A 13 -8.14 7.53 -5.59
N LYS A 14 -6.93 8.04 -5.42
CA LYS A 14 -5.80 7.76 -6.31
C LYS A 14 -5.47 6.27 -6.42
N ALA A 15 -5.58 5.50 -5.33
CA ALA A 15 -5.15 4.10 -5.32
C ALA A 15 -6.07 3.22 -6.16
N THR A 16 -7.38 3.46 -6.07
CA THR A 16 -8.42 2.70 -6.79
C THR A 16 -8.82 3.32 -8.13
N PHE A 17 -8.37 4.54 -8.43
CA PHE A 17 -8.60 5.17 -9.72
C PHE A 17 -8.08 4.28 -10.85
N GLU A 18 -8.91 4.02 -11.85
CA GLU A 18 -8.57 3.17 -12.98
C GLU A 18 -7.97 4.01 -14.11
N VAL A 19 -6.88 3.49 -14.66
CA VAL A 19 -6.35 3.93 -15.94
C VAL A 19 -6.39 2.69 -16.84
N ASP A 20 -6.97 2.82 -18.03
CA ASP A 20 -7.23 1.71 -18.96
C ASP A 20 -7.84 0.46 -18.28
N GLY A 21 -8.80 0.67 -17.36
CA GLY A 21 -9.49 -0.40 -16.62
C GLY A 21 -8.67 -1.07 -15.52
N VAL A 22 -7.47 -0.57 -15.20
CA VAL A 22 -6.61 -1.11 -14.14
C VAL A 22 -6.38 -0.05 -13.06
N ALA A 23 -6.70 -0.38 -11.81
CA ALA A 23 -6.42 0.48 -10.67
C ALA A 23 -4.94 0.88 -10.63
N MET A 24 -4.64 2.16 -10.41
CA MET A 24 -3.25 2.65 -10.41
C MET A 24 -2.36 1.91 -9.42
N ALA A 25 -2.88 1.56 -8.25
CA ALA A 25 -2.14 0.78 -7.27
C ALA A 25 -1.81 -0.65 -7.77
N ASN A 26 -2.69 -1.28 -8.55
CA ASN A 26 -2.42 -2.60 -9.13
C ASN A 26 -1.35 -2.54 -10.22
N ARG A 27 -1.24 -1.43 -10.96
CA ARG A 27 -0.13 -1.20 -11.90
C ARG A 27 1.22 -1.15 -11.18
N VAL A 28 1.27 -0.47 -10.03
CA VAL A 28 2.48 -0.41 -9.18
C VAL A 28 2.82 -1.78 -8.61
N ALA A 29 1.82 -2.54 -8.16
CA ALA A 29 2.02 -3.91 -7.67
C ALA A 29 2.59 -4.82 -8.78
N ALA A 30 2.02 -4.79 -9.98
CA ALA A 30 2.51 -5.54 -11.12
C ALA A 30 3.95 -5.17 -11.47
N ALA A 31 4.27 -3.88 -11.58
CA ALA A 31 5.63 -3.42 -11.86
C ALA A 31 6.65 -3.85 -10.80
N ALA A 32 6.26 -3.89 -9.52
CA ALA A 32 7.12 -4.39 -8.46
C ALA A 32 7.37 -5.89 -8.56
N VAL A 33 6.33 -6.69 -8.89
CA VAL A 33 6.48 -8.13 -9.14
C VAL A 33 7.36 -8.39 -10.35
N ASP A 34 7.17 -7.66 -11.45
CA ASP A 34 8.00 -7.75 -12.65
C ASP A 34 9.47 -7.40 -12.37
N ALA A 35 9.72 -6.53 -11.38
CA ALA A 35 11.05 -6.19 -10.88
C ALA A 35 11.63 -7.23 -9.89
N GLY A 36 10.92 -8.32 -9.60
CA GLY A 36 11.37 -9.42 -8.74
C GLY A 36 10.88 -9.36 -7.29
N ALA A 37 9.90 -8.50 -6.96
CA ALA A 37 9.30 -8.51 -5.63
C ALA A 37 8.41 -9.74 -5.44
N ASN A 38 8.68 -10.52 -4.38
CA ASN A 38 7.88 -11.70 -4.03
C ASN A 38 6.66 -11.37 -3.15
N GLU A 39 6.64 -10.19 -2.53
CA GLU A 39 5.55 -9.72 -1.68
C GLU A 39 5.24 -8.25 -1.94
N ILE A 40 3.95 -7.91 -1.87
CA ILE A 40 3.46 -6.54 -1.97
C ILE A 40 2.75 -6.18 -0.67
N LEU A 41 3.40 -5.34 0.15
CA LEU A 41 2.78 -4.76 1.33
C LEU A 41 2.05 -3.46 0.97
N MET A 42 0.80 -3.29 1.40
CA MET A 42 -0.01 -2.09 1.21
C MET A 42 -0.22 -1.38 2.54
N ILE A 43 0.30 -0.16 2.67
CA ILE A 43 0.20 0.65 3.90
C ILE A 43 -0.76 1.82 3.72
N GLY A 44 -1.62 2.03 4.72
CA GLY A 44 -2.56 3.15 4.78
C GLY A 44 -3.88 2.89 4.07
N GLY A 45 -4.69 3.94 3.94
CA GLY A 45 -6.07 3.81 3.45
C GLY A 45 -6.94 2.95 4.38
N THR A 46 -8.12 2.58 3.90
CA THR A 46 -9.04 1.70 4.64
C THR A 46 -8.89 0.25 4.19
N GLN A 47 -9.21 -0.70 5.07
CA GLN A 47 -9.24 -2.13 4.69
C GLN A 47 -10.21 -2.38 3.52
N ALA A 48 -11.35 -1.68 3.50
CA ALA A 48 -12.34 -1.79 2.43
C ALA A 48 -11.78 -1.35 1.06
N ARG A 49 -10.98 -0.29 1.03
CA ARG A 49 -10.23 0.15 -0.16
C ARG A 49 -9.23 -0.93 -0.59
N ALA A 50 -8.46 -1.44 0.38
CA ALA A 50 -7.40 -2.39 0.13
C ALA A 50 -7.89 -3.74 -0.42
N LYS A 51 -9.11 -4.18 -0.08
CA LYS A 51 -9.73 -5.39 -0.65
C LYS A 51 -9.91 -5.37 -2.17
N LYS A 52 -9.83 -4.19 -2.79
CA LYS A 52 -9.91 -4.02 -4.25
C LYS A 52 -8.54 -4.06 -4.94
N LEU A 53 -7.47 -4.18 -4.17
CA LEU A 53 -6.09 -4.02 -4.63
C LEU A 53 -5.28 -5.28 -4.36
N THR A 54 -4.20 -5.45 -5.12
CA THR A 54 -3.29 -6.59 -4.99
C THR A 54 -2.23 -6.33 -3.92
N GLY A 55 -2.22 -7.16 -2.88
CA GLY A 55 -1.19 -7.17 -1.84
C GLY A 55 -1.72 -7.46 -0.44
N THR A 56 -0.81 -7.54 0.52
CA THR A 56 -1.12 -7.69 1.94
C THR A 56 -1.34 -6.30 2.57
N TRP A 57 -2.54 -6.03 3.06
CA TRP A 57 -2.83 -4.75 3.71
C TRP A 57 -2.38 -4.72 5.18
N LYS A 58 -1.75 -3.62 5.57
CA LYS A 58 -1.49 -3.28 6.98
C LYS A 58 -2.03 -1.88 7.27
N LYS A 59 -2.61 -1.75 8.46
CA LYS A 59 -3.03 -0.44 8.99
C LYS A 59 -1.78 0.42 9.21
N ASP A 60 -1.84 1.67 8.76
CA ASP A 60 -0.80 2.66 9.04
C ASP A 60 -0.75 2.97 10.54
N ALA A 61 0.44 2.89 11.13
CA ALA A 61 0.66 3.20 12.54
C ALA A 61 0.75 4.71 12.80
N PHE A 62 0.98 5.52 11.75
CA PHE A 62 1.15 6.97 11.84
C PHE A 62 0.23 7.70 10.85
N PRO A 63 -1.10 7.54 10.98
CA PRO A 63 -2.04 8.11 10.03
C PRO A 63 -1.94 9.65 9.99
N GLY A 64 -1.77 10.22 8.80
CA GLY A 64 -1.69 11.67 8.60
C GLY A 64 -0.27 12.26 8.67
N GLU A 65 0.72 11.49 9.13
CA GLU A 65 2.13 11.93 9.25
C GLU A 65 2.89 11.88 7.90
N GLY A 66 2.16 11.81 6.80
CA GLY A 66 2.72 11.75 5.45
C GLY A 66 3.39 10.40 5.10
N PRO A 67 4.16 10.36 4.01
CA PRO A 67 4.69 9.11 3.47
C PRO A 67 5.73 8.43 4.37
N LEU A 68 6.45 9.19 5.21
CA LEU A 68 7.45 8.63 6.12
C LEU A 68 6.81 7.70 7.16
N GLY A 69 5.64 8.06 7.70
CA GLY A 69 4.89 7.20 8.62
C GLY A 69 4.53 5.84 8.00
N GLY A 70 4.14 5.86 6.72
CA GLY A 70 3.86 4.63 5.97
C GLY A 70 5.09 3.74 5.77
N VAL A 71 6.26 4.33 5.50
CA VAL A 71 7.53 3.59 5.37
C VAL A 71 7.95 2.96 6.70
N ILE A 72 7.85 3.71 7.82
CA ILE A 72 8.16 3.18 9.15
C ILE A 72 7.25 2.00 9.47
N THR A 73 5.95 2.12 9.20
CA THR A 73 4.99 1.02 9.40
C THR A 73 5.35 -0.21 8.56
N ALA A 74 5.76 -0.03 7.31
CA ALA A 74 6.18 -1.14 6.45
C ALA A 74 7.39 -1.89 7.03
N LEU A 75 8.45 -1.16 7.39
CA LEU A 75 9.67 -1.74 7.95
C LEU A 75 9.39 -2.47 9.27
N ALA A 76 8.58 -1.88 10.15
CA ALA A 76 8.21 -2.51 11.42
C ALA A 76 7.37 -3.78 11.22
N SER A 77 6.49 -3.81 10.23
CA SER A 77 5.64 -4.98 9.94
C SER A 77 6.46 -6.19 9.50
N GLU A 78 7.52 -5.97 8.70
CA GLU A 78 8.43 -7.03 8.26
C GLU A 78 9.33 -7.54 9.39
N VAL A 79 9.86 -6.63 10.22
CA VAL A 79 10.69 -7.04 11.38
C VAL A 79 9.91 -7.95 12.33
N VAL A 80 8.64 -7.64 12.59
CA VAL A 80 7.78 -8.48 13.42
C VAL A 80 7.47 -9.82 12.76
N ALA A 81 7.26 -9.86 11.44
CA ALA A 81 7.04 -11.10 10.71
C ALA A 81 8.28 -12.01 10.78
N ALA A 82 9.48 -11.46 10.61
CA ALA A 82 10.73 -12.20 10.71
C ALA A 82 10.97 -12.79 12.11
N ILE A 83 10.64 -12.06 13.19
CA ILE A 83 10.78 -12.54 14.57
C ILE A 83 9.79 -13.67 14.87
N ASN A 84 8.54 -13.56 14.40
CA ASN A 84 7.50 -14.56 14.67
C ASN A 84 7.62 -15.84 13.81
N GLY A 85 8.47 -15.82 12.78
CA GLY A 85 8.77 -16.97 11.93
C GLY A 85 9.97 -17.80 12.40
N MET A 86 10.65 -17.38 13.47
CA MET A 86 11.71 -18.12 14.19
C MET A 86 11.13 -18.91 15.37
#